data_AF-A0A1F9NNQ1-F1
#
_entry.id   AF-A0A1F9NNQ1-F1
#
_cell.length_a   1.000
_cell.length_b   1.000
_cell.length_c   1.000
_cell.angle_alpha   90.00
_cell.angle_beta   90.00
_cell.angle_gamma   90.00
#
_symmetry.space_group_name_H-M   'P 1'
#
loop_
_entity.id
_entity.type
_entity.pdbx_description
1 polymer ?
#
loop_
_entity_poly.entity_id
_entity_poly.type
_entity_poly.pdbx_seq_one_letter_code
_entity_poly.pdbx_strand_id
1 'polypeptide(L)'
;MQTNHIKNIAIVGAGAMGAAYAAMFADTGAFSPFFLANGERYRRFMEKPLRVNGKTYSIPVMPLTGPETTILSVMNGLESEEMARPAVSEKLVYAIAVGIDAVREGDIFTYARPGRIIFGEGTHKAVSGRVVRLREALSRAAIPHEVPADMMRIMW
;
A
#
# COMPACT_ATOMS: atom_id res chain seq x y z
N MET A 1 -8.76 -1.70 -25.89
CA MET A 1 -7.63 -1.22 -25.06
C MET A 1 -7.29 -2.32 -24.07
N GLN A 2 -6.06 -2.85 -24.07
CA GLN A 2 -5.63 -3.79 -23.03
C GLN A 2 -5.61 -3.06 -21.69
N THR A 3 -6.48 -3.44 -20.77
CA THR A 3 -6.41 -2.98 -19.38
C THR A 3 -5.24 -3.69 -18.72
N ASN A 4 -4.11 -3.00 -18.58
CA ASN A 4 -2.96 -3.52 -17.84
C ASN A 4 -3.34 -3.61 -16.36
N HIS A 5 -3.73 -4.80 -15.91
CA HIS A 5 -4.13 -5.05 -14.52
C HIS A 5 -2.91 -4.98 -13.59
N ILE A 6 -3.05 -4.31 -12.46
CA ILE A 6 -1.99 -4.29 -11.44
C ILE A 6 -1.82 -5.71 -10.88
N LYS A 7 -0.58 -6.19 -10.87
CA LYS A 7 -0.17 -7.46 -10.26
C LYS A 7 0.90 -7.27 -9.18
N ASN A 8 1.83 -6.35 -9.39
CA ASN A 8 2.91 -6.07 -8.45
C ASN A 8 2.51 -4.94 -7.51
N ILE A 9 2.66 -5.16 -6.20
CA ILE A 9 2.32 -4.17 -5.16
C ILE A 9 3.57 -3.85 -4.35
N ALA A 10 4.06 -2.62 -4.47
CA ALA A 10 5.13 -2.13 -3.62
C ALA A 10 4.57 -1.63 -2.29
N ILE A 11 5.04 -2.18 -1.18
CA ILE A 11 4.69 -1.76 0.18
C ILE A 11 5.86 -0.98 0.78
N VAL A 12 5.67 0.30 1.04
CA VAL A 12 6.71 1.16 1.63
C VAL A 12 6.61 1.07 3.15
N GLY A 13 7.63 0.47 3.77
CA GLY A 13 7.68 0.27 5.22
C GLY A 13 6.92 -0.96 5.69
N ALA A 14 7.62 -1.84 6.40
CA ALA A 14 7.06 -3.08 6.94
C ALA A 14 6.71 -2.94 8.45
N GLY A 15 6.08 -1.81 8.80
CA GLY A 15 5.43 -1.63 10.10
C GLY A 15 4.15 -2.46 10.22
N ALA A 16 3.36 -2.23 11.28
CA ALA A 16 2.15 -3.02 11.53
C ALA A 16 1.15 -2.99 10.34
N MET A 17 0.85 -1.80 9.83
CA MET A 17 -0.03 -1.63 8.69
C MET A 17 0.55 -2.19 7.39
N GLY A 18 1.86 -1.98 7.14
CA GLY A 18 2.52 -2.50 5.95
C GLY A 18 2.48 -4.03 5.90
N ALA A 19 2.72 -4.69 7.03
CA ALA A 19 2.59 -6.14 7.17
C ALA A 19 1.15 -6.62 6.91
N ALA A 20 0.16 -5.94 7.50
CA ALA A 20 -1.25 -6.27 7.33
C ALA A 20 -1.68 -6.22 5.85
N TYR A 21 -1.39 -5.11 5.16
CA TYR A 21 -1.73 -4.98 3.73
C TYR A 21 -0.96 -5.95 2.85
N ALA A 22 0.32 -6.18 3.13
CA ALA A 22 1.12 -7.15 2.37
C ALA A 22 0.52 -8.57 2.48
N ALA A 23 0.06 -8.97 3.67
CA ALA A 23 -0.66 -10.22 3.87
C ALA A 23 -2.01 -10.27 3.13
N MET A 24 -2.80 -9.19 3.17
CA MET A 24 -4.09 -9.11 2.45
C MET A 24 -3.89 -9.31 0.94
N PHE A 25 -2.90 -8.66 0.34
CA PHE A 25 -2.59 -8.85 -1.08
C PHE A 25 -2.10 -10.27 -1.37
N ALA A 26 -1.21 -10.82 -0.54
CA ALA A 26 -0.66 -12.16 -0.71
C ALA A 26 -1.73 -13.25 -0.60
N ASP A 27 -2.68 -13.13 0.34
CA ASP A 27 -3.74 -14.12 0.61
C ASP A 27 -4.64 -14.39 -0.60
N THR A 28 -4.77 -13.42 -1.51
CA THR A 28 -5.59 -13.60 -2.73
C THR A 28 -4.92 -14.47 -3.78
N GLY A 29 -3.59 -14.64 -3.72
CA GLY A 29 -2.79 -15.29 -4.78
C GLY A 29 -2.75 -14.54 -6.12
N ALA A 30 -3.48 -13.42 -6.25
CA ALA A 30 -3.60 -12.66 -7.48
C ALA A 30 -2.57 -11.54 -7.62
N PHE A 31 -1.80 -11.30 -6.56
CA PHE A 31 -0.81 -10.23 -6.46
C PHE A 31 0.54 -10.75 -5.97
N SER A 32 1.57 -10.03 -6.37
CA SER A 32 2.95 -10.22 -5.92
C SER A 32 3.34 -8.98 -5.09
N PRO A 33 2.99 -8.93 -3.80
CA PRO A 33 3.45 -7.85 -2.93
C PRO A 33 4.95 -7.98 -2.68
N PHE A 34 5.61 -6.84 -2.49
CA PHE A 34 7.01 -6.76 -2.08
C PHE A 34 7.23 -5.53 -1.22
N PHE A 35 8.16 -5.60 -0.27
CA PHE A 35 8.52 -4.46 0.56
C PHE A 35 9.61 -3.61 -0.10
N LEU A 36 9.46 -2.30 -0.01
CA LEU A 36 10.54 -1.34 -0.23
C LEU A 36 11.12 -0.96 1.14
N ALA A 37 12.37 -1.35 1.38
CA ALA A 37 13.10 -1.03 2.60
C ALA A 37 14.61 -0.96 2.31
N ASN A 38 15.33 -0.12 3.06
CA ASN A 38 16.79 -0.03 3.03
C ASN A 38 17.38 -0.19 4.45
N GLY A 39 18.67 -0.50 4.55
CA GLY A 39 19.44 -0.53 5.81
C GLY A 39 19.08 -1.66 6.77
N GLU A 40 19.17 -1.40 8.08
CA GLU A 40 18.80 -2.35 9.16
C GLU A 40 17.37 -2.89 9.00
N ARG A 41 16.44 -2.05 8.53
CA ARG A 41 15.05 -2.45 8.27
C ARG A 41 14.98 -3.52 7.18
N TYR A 42 15.76 -3.39 6.10
CA TYR A 42 15.84 -4.39 5.02
C TYR A 42 16.34 -5.75 5.53
N ARG A 43 17.42 -5.77 6.34
CA ARG A 43 18.04 -7.01 6.82
C ARG A 43 17.10 -7.84 7.70
N ARG A 44 16.37 -7.19 8.61
CA ARG A 44 15.45 -7.88 9.54
C ARG A 44 14.32 -8.65 8.84
N PHE A 45 13.83 -8.15 7.69
CA PHE A 45 12.81 -8.84 6.90
C PHE A 45 13.37 -9.95 6.02
N MET A 46 14.67 -9.93 5.71
CA MET A 46 15.35 -11.03 5.01
C MET A 46 15.65 -12.19 5.96
N GLU A 47 15.86 -11.93 7.25
CA GLU A 47 16.28 -12.93 8.24
C GLU A 47 15.11 -13.73 8.84
N LYS A 48 13.90 -13.16 8.92
CA LYS A 48 12.73 -13.83 9.54
C LYS A 48 11.46 -13.62 8.72
N PRO A 49 10.64 -14.67 8.55
CA PRO A 49 9.39 -14.55 7.82
C PRO A 49 8.37 -13.72 8.59
N LEU A 50 7.48 -13.06 7.85
CA LEU A 50 6.41 -12.24 8.42
C LEU A 50 5.31 -13.14 8.99
N ARG A 51 4.82 -12.90 10.20
CA ARG A 51 3.68 -13.64 10.76
C ARG A 51 2.49 -12.71 10.94
N VAL A 52 1.43 -12.86 10.15
CA VAL A 52 0.22 -12.01 10.23
C VAL A 52 -1.00 -12.87 10.51
N ASN A 53 -1.76 -12.55 11.56
CA ASN A 53 -2.95 -13.31 11.98
C ASN A 53 -2.71 -14.83 12.03
N GLY A 54 -1.53 -15.23 12.55
CA GLY A 54 -1.12 -16.64 12.69
C GLY A 54 -0.58 -17.32 11.42
N LYS A 55 -0.66 -16.68 10.25
CA LYS A 55 -0.09 -17.18 8.99
C LYS A 55 1.32 -16.65 8.76
N THR A 56 2.18 -17.47 8.18
CA THR A 56 3.56 -17.10 7.84
C THR A 56 3.66 -16.73 6.37
N TYR A 57 4.28 -15.59 6.06
CA TYR A 57 4.45 -15.06 4.71
C TYR A 57 5.93 -14.87 4.39
N SER A 58 6.30 -15.26 3.17
CA SER A 58 7.58 -14.91 2.54
C SER A 58 7.31 -13.87 1.47
N ILE A 59 7.52 -12.60 1.81
CA ILE A 59 7.28 -11.46 0.92
C ILE A 59 8.65 -10.87 0.56
N PRO A 60 9.00 -10.79 -0.74
CA PRO A 60 10.30 -10.29 -1.16
C PRO A 60 10.49 -8.82 -0.76
N VAL A 61 11.74 -8.43 -0.57
CA VAL A 61 12.14 -7.04 -0.33
C VAL A 61 13.00 -6.59 -1.50
N MET A 62 12.67 -5.45 -2.12
CA MET A 62 13.36 -4.93 -3.31
C MET A 62 13.85 -3.50 -3.08
N PRO A 63 14.97 -3.08 -3.71
CA PRO A 63 15.29 -1.67 -3.90
C PRO A 63 14.28 -1.02 -4.88
N LEU A 64 14.02 0.30 -4.79
CA LEU A 64 13.03 1.02 -5.61
C LEU A 64 13.14 0.69 -7.11
N THR A 65 12.02 0.43 -7.81
CA THR A 65 12.02 -0.01 -9.22
C THR A 65 11.03 0.74 -10.13
N GLY A 66 11.44 0.93 -11.40
CA GLY A 66 10.62 0.74 -12.62
C GLY A 66 9.67 1.85 -13.11
N PRO A 67 9.46 2.00 -14.44
CA PRO A 67 8.47 2.90 -15.01
C PRO A 67 7.01 2.52 -14.69
N GLU A 68 6.69 1.22 -14.61
CA GLU A 68 5.32 0.69 -14.39
C GLU A 68 4.89 0.56 -12.91
N THR A 69 5.75 0.96 -11.97
CA THR A 69 5.46 0.82 -10.53
C THR A 69 4.51 1.92 -10.07
N THR A 70 3.37 1.53 -9.50
CA THR A 70 2.47 2.43 -8.78
C THR A 70 2.84 2.44 -7.31
N ILE A 71 3.12 3.62 -6.75
CA ILE A 71 3.44 3.79 -5.34
C ILE A 71 2.19 4.31 -4.63
N LEU A 72 1.68 3.52 -3.69
CA LEU A 72 0.59 3.91 -2.81
C LEU A 72 1.18 4.39 -1.48
N SER A 73 1.11 5.69 -1.20
CA SER A 73 1.43 6.23 0.13
C SER A 73 0.21 6.00 1.03
N VAL A 74 0.33 5.15 2.04
CA VAL A 74 -0.70 4.91 3.07
C VAL A 74 -0.32 5.59 4.39
N MET A 75 0.55 6.58 4.33
CA MET A 75 1.00 7.31 5.51
C MET A 75 -0.03 8.41 5.84
N ASN A 76 -0.47 8.45 7.09
CA ASN A 76 -1.28 9.56 7.57
C ASN A 76 -0.40 10.80 7.67
N GLY A 77 -0.46 11.71 6.69
CA GLY A 77 0.15 13.04 6.77
C GLY A 77 0.73 13.56 5.46
N LEU A 78 0.36 14.80 5.11
CA LEU A 78 0.73 15.52 3.88
C LEU A 78 2.26 15.73 3.70
N GLU A 79 3.04 15.67 4.78
CA GLU A 79 4.48 15.96 4.78
C GLU A 79 5.31 14.89 4.06
N SER A 80 4.92 13.62 4.18
CA SER A 80 5.67 12.51 3.55
C SER A 80 5.49 12.49 2.03
N GLU A 81 4.32 12.92 1.53
CA GLU A 81 4.10 13.08 0.09
C GLU A 81 4.86 14.27 -0.49
N GLU A 82 5.00 15.37 0.26
CA GLU A 82 5.71 16.56 -0.19
C GLU A 82 7.22 16.30 -0.37
N MET A 83 7.81 15.50 0.53
CA MET A 83 9.20 15.04 0.41
C MET A 83 9.43 14.06 -0.75
N ALA A 84 8.47 13.19 -1.05
CA ALA A 84 8.56 12.23 -2.16
C ALA A 84 8.21 12.86 -3.52
N ARG A 85 7.45 13.95 -3.53
CA ARG A 85 6.92 14.64 -4.71
C ARG A 85 7.97 14.87 -5.82
N PRO A 86 9.20 15.33 -5.54
CA PRO A 86 10.19 15.58 -6.60
C PRO A 86 10.62 14.30 -7.34
N ALA A 87 10.56 13.14 -6.69
CA ALA A 87 11.00 11.87 -7.26
C ALA A 87 9.86 11.05 -7.91
N VAL A 88 8.60 11.33 -7.55
CA VAL A 88 7.44 10.49 -7.95
C VAL A 88 6.20 11.27 -8.40
N SER A 89 6.31 12.59 -8.64
CA SER A 89 5.18 13.53 -8.85
C SER A 89 4.10 13.04 -9.82
N GLU A 90 4.48 12.45 -10.96
CA GLU A 90 3.52 11.98 -11.94
C GLU A 90 2.85 10.66 -11.55
N LYS A 91 3.36 9.92 -10.56
CA LYS A 91 2.96 8.55 -10.21
C LYS A 91 2.21 8.43 -8.89
N LEU A 92 2.11 9.50 -8.11
CA LEU A 92 1.57 9.48 -6.77
C LEU A 92 0.04 9.48 -6.76
N VAL A 93 -0.55 8.61 -5.93
CA VAL A 93 -1.97 8.66 -5.54
C VAL A 93 -1.99 8.82 -4.02
N TYR A 94 -2.72 9.82 -3.53
CA TYR A 94 -2.85 10.01 -2.09
C TYR A 94 -3.76 8.92 -1.52
N ALA A 95 -3.42 8.40 -0.35
CA ALA A 95 -4.30 7.49 0.36
C ALA A 95 -4.18 7.64 1.88
N ILE A 96 -5.29 7.38 2.57
CA ILE A 96 -5.38 7.31 4.01
C ILE A 96 -6.03 5.98 4.39
N ALA A 97 -5.45 5.29 5.37
CA ALA A 97 -6.06 4.11 5.96
C ALA A 97 -6.84 4.50 7.20
N VAL A 98 -8.12 4.12 7.25
CA VAL A 98 -9.03 4.49 8.33
C VAL A 98 -9.58 3.23 8.99
N GLY A 99 -9.54 3.17 10.32
CA GLY A 99 -10.18 2.11 11.10
C GLY A 99 -9.47 0.76 11.10
N ILE A 100 -8.23 0.69 10.59
CA ILE A 100 -7.38 -0.48 10.75
C ILE A 100 -6.78 -0.50 12.16
N ASP A 101 -6.80 -1.65 12.82
CA ASP A 101 -6.27 -1.86 14.18
C ASP A 101 -5.03 -2.77 14.18
N ALA A 102 -4.14 -2.55 13.21
CA ALA A 102 -2.94 -3.36 13.05
C ALA A 102 -1.94 -3.11 14.20
N VAL A 103 -1.61 -4.17 14.93
CA VAL A 103 -0.64 -4.18 16.03
C VAL A 103 0.56 -5.04 15.66
N ARG A 104 1.72 -4.71 16.23
CA ARG A 104 2.96 -5.48 16.10
C ARG A 104 3.51 -5.81 17.48
N GLU A 105 3.75 -7.09 17.73
CA GLU A 105 4.47 -7.62 18.88
C GLU A 105 5.65 -8.45 18.36
N GLY A 106 6.86 -7.88 18.41
CA GLY A 106 8.06 -8.54 17.85
C GLY A 106 7.98 -8.72 16.33
N ASP A 107 7.90 -9.97 15.89
CA ASP A 107 7.74 -10.44 14.50
C ASP A 107 6.32 -10.93 14.19
N ILE A 108 5.40 -10.80 15.15
CA ILE A 108 3.99 -11.14 15.01
C ILE A 108 3.18 -9.86 14.78
N PHE A 109 2.31 -9.93 13.79
CA PHE A 109 1.41 -8.86 13.38
C PHE A 109 -0.03 -9.37 13.46
N THR A 110 -0.91 -8.54 14.01
CA THR A 110 -2.32 -8.90 14.15
C THR A 110 -3.20 -7.71 13.83
N TYR A 111 -4.38 -7.98 13.27
CA TYR A 111 -5.46 -7.01 13.10
C TYR A 111 -6.79 -7.74 13.19
N ALA A 112 -7.80 -7.12 13.80
CA ALA A 112 -9.17 -7.63 13.83
C ALA A 112 -10.05 -6.90 12.81
N ARG A 113 -9.76 -5.62 12.55
CA ARG A 113 -10.44 -4.78 11.57
C ARG A 113 -9.45 -4.39 10.49
N PRO A 114 -9.68 -4.77 9.22
CA PRO A 114 -8.79 -4.38 8.12
C PRO A 114 -8.86 -2.88 7.81
N GLY A 115 -9.84 -2.17 8.36
CA GLY A 115 -10.12 -0.78 8.04
C GLY A 115 -10.59 -0.61 6.60
N ARG A 116 -10.41 0.59 6.06
CA ARG A 116 -10.56 0.89 4.64
C ARG A 116 -9.49 1.85 4.16
N ILE A 117 -9.18 1.78 2.86
CA ILE A 117 -8.29 2.72 2.19
C ILE A 117 -9.12 3.76 1.44
N ILE A 118 -9.05 5.03 1.85
CA ILE A 118 -9.61 6.14 1.09
C ILE A 118 -8.49 6.72 0.23
N PHE A 119 -8.68 6.84 -1.07
CA PHE A 119 -7.60 7.28 -1.97
C PHE A 119 -8.11 8.06 -3.17
N GLY A 120 -7.27 8.95 -3.70
CA GLY A 120 -7.64 9.78 -4.85
C GLY A 120 -6.53 10.71 -5.30
N GLU A 121 -6.82 11.48 -6.33
CA GLU A 121 -5.91 12.49 -6.87
C GLU A 121 -6.38 13.88 -6.45
N GLY A 122 -5.62 14.56 -5.58
CA GLY A 122 -5.73 15.99 -5.29
C GLY A 122 -7.16 16.58 -5.22
N THR A 123 -7.28 17.84 -5.63
CA THR A 123 -8.56 18.54 -5.80
C THR A 123 -9.06 18.40 -7.24
N HIS A 124 -10.35 18.08 -7.39
CA HIS A 124 -11.15 18.28 -8.61
C HIS A 124 -10.54 17.81 -9.94
N LYS A 125 -9.99 16.59 -9.98
CA LYS A 125 -9.61 15.94 -11.25
C LYS A 125 -10.62 14.86 -11.64
N ALA A 126 -10.88 14.73 -12.93
CA ALA A 126 -11.57 13.56 -13.47
C ALA A 126 -10.81 12.29 -13.03
N VAL A 127 -11.55 11.25 -12.62
CA VAL A 127 -10.95 9.99 -12.14
C VAL A 127 -10.00 9.46 -13.19
N SER A 128 -8.70 9.48 -12.91
CA SER A 128 -7.69 9.04 -13.86
C SER A 128 -7.72 7.53 -14.05
N GLY A 129 -7.16 7.06 -15.17
CA GLY A 129 -6.98 5.62 -15.40
C GLY A 129 -6.16 4.93 -14.29
N ARG A 130 -5.32 5.66 -13.55
CA ARG A 130 -4.57 5.13 -12.41
C ARG A 130 -5.46 4.86 -11.21
N VAL A 131 -6.33 5.82 -10.85
CA VAL A 131 -7.30 5.66 -9.77
C VAL A 131 -8.23 4.49 -10.08
N VAL A 132 -8.65 4.33 -11.34
CA VAL A 132 -9.44 3.18 -11.79
C VAL A 132 -8.70 1.85 -11.59
N ARG A 133 -7.43 1.76 -12.01
CA ARG A 133 -6.62 0.55 -11.84
C ARG A 133 -6.37 0.22 -10.37
N LEU A 134 -6.14 1.23 -9.53
CA LEU A 134 -5.95 1.03 -8.08
C LEU A 134 -7.24 0.55 -7.41
N ARG A 135 -8.38 1.14 -7.76
CA ARG A 135 -9.71 0.69 -7.30
C ARG A 135 -9.95 -0.77 -7.64
N GLU A 136 -9.64 -1.16 -8.88
CA GLU A 136 -9.77 -2.55 -9.33
C GLU A 136 -8.82 -3.49 -8.56
N ALA A 137 -7.57 -3.08 -8.32
CA ALA A 137 -6.61 -3.85 -7.53
C ALA A 137 -7.08 -4.07 -6.09
N LEU A 138 -7.55 -3.02 -5.41
CA LEU A 138 -8.08 -3.11 -4.04
C LEU A 138 -9.35 -3.96 -3.98
N SER A 139 -10.23 -3.83 -4.98
CA SER A 139 -11.44 -4.68 -5.11
C SER A 139 -11.07 -6.16 -5.23
N ARG A 140 -10.11 -6.49 -6.10
CA ARG A 140 -9.61 -7.87 -6.29
C ARG A 140 -8.88 -8.40 -5.07
N ALA A 141 -8.28 -7.52 -4.27
CA ALA A 141 -7.66 -7.87 -3.00
C ALA A 141 -8.67 -8.01 -1.85
N ALA A 142 -9.97 -7.77 -2.10
CA ALA A 142 -11.01 -7.68 -1.07
C ALA A 142 -10.69 -6.67 0.04
N ILE A 143 -9.91 -5.64 -0.27
CA ILE A 143 -9.57 -4.56 0.67
C ILE A 143 -10.67 -3.49 0.57
N PRO A 144 -11.39 -3.17 1.67
CA PRO A 144 -12.38 -2.12 1.66
C PRO A 144 -11.75 -0.78 1.26
N HIS A 145 -12.41 -0.04 0.37
CA HIS A 145 -11.84 1.19 -0.16
C HIS A 145 -12.90 2.17 -0.63
N GLU A 146 -12.49 3.43 -0.76
CA GLU A 146 -13.33 4.55 -1.15
C GLU A 146 -12.53 5.54 -2.01
N VAL A 147 -13.15 6.09 -3.05
CA VAL A 147 -12.57 7.17 -3.86
C VAL A 147 -13.43 8.42 -3.64
N PRO A 148 -12.95 9.42 -2.88
CA PRO A 148 -13.71 10.63 -2.61
C PRO A 148 -13.70 11.56 -3.83
N ALA A 149 -14.64 12.50 -3.87
CA ALA A 149 -14.66 13.55 -4.89
C ALA A 149 -13.52 14.57 -4.73
N ASP A 150 -13.06 14.77 -3.49
CA ASP A 150 -11.95 15.67 -3.14
C ASP A 150 -11.07 14.98 -2.11
N MET A 151 -9.92 14.47 -2.56
CA MET A 151 -9.00 13.75 -1.70
C MET A 151 -8.26 14.70 -0.76
N MET A 152 -8.00 15.95 -1.18
CA MET A 152 -7.32 16.91 -0.30
C MET A 152 -8.16 17.21 0.92
N ARG A 153 -9.49 17.36 0.75
CA ARG A 153 -10.40 17.57 1.89
C ARG A 153 -10.40 16.40 2.88
N ILE A 154 -10.17 15.17 2.42
CA ILE A 154 -10.09 13.99 3.30
C ILE A 154 -8.76 13.95 4.08
N MET A 155 -7.70 14.56 3.55
CA MET A 155 -6.39 14.59 4.21
C MET A 155 -6.24 15.68 5.29
N TRP A 156 -7.18 16.63 5.38
CA TRP A 156 -7.24 17.69 6.39
C TRP A 156 -8.28 17.35 7.46
#